data_AF-A0A6V7L869-F1
#
_entry.id   AF-A0A6V7L869-F1
#
_cell.length_a   1.000
_cell.length_b   1.000
_cell.length_c   1.000
_cell.angle_alpha   90.00
_cell.angle_beta   90.00
_cell.angle_gamma   90.00
#
_symmetry.space_group_name_H-M   'P 1'
#
loop_
_entity.id
_entity.type
_entity.pdbx_description
1 polymer ?
#
loop_
_entity_poly.entity_id
_entity_poly.type
_entity_poly.pdbx_seq_one_letter_code
_entity_poly.pdbx_strand_id
1 'polypeptide(L)'
;FMSDQEAWHELCDLYLQEQEYAKAAFCMEELILHNPHSHLIFQRYAEIKYSQGGFENMEIAKAYFAQAAKLNPNNIRALYGLLM
;
A
#
# COMPACT_ATOMS: atom_id res chain seq x y z
N PHE A 1 -9.07 5.13 19.51
CA PHE A 1 -7.68 5.47 19.11
C PHE A 1 -7.07 4.40 18.21
N MET A 2 -6.89 3.14 18.64
CA MET A 2 -6.43 2.01 17.78
C MET A 2 -7.51 1.42 16.83
N SER A 3 -8.59 2.13 16.58
CA SER A 3 -9.78 1.60 15.87
C SER A 3 -10.21 2.46 14.69
N ASP A 4 -9.64 3.65 14.55
CA ASP A 4 -10.02 4.60 13.51
C ASP A 4 -9.14 4.35 12.28
N GLN A 5 -9.62 3.47 11.39
CA GLN A 5 -8.99 3.23 10.09
C GLN A 5 -8.83 4.54 9.30
N GLU A 6 -9.78 5.47 9.46
CA GLU A 6 -9.72 6.82 8.90
C GLU A 6 -8.47 7.58 9.37
N ALA A 7 -8.16 7.53 10.68
CA ALA A 7 -7.02 8.25 11.25
C ALA A 7 -5.68 7.69 10.75
N TRP A 8 -5.59 6.37 10.54
CA TRP A 8 -4.41 5.76 9.93
C TRP A 8 -4.25 6.15 8.45
N HIS A 9 -5.35 6.29 7.72
CA HIS A 9 -5.32 6.80 6.36
C HIS A 9 -4.86 8.26 6.31
N GLU A 10 -5.39 9.12 7.17
CA GLU A 10 -4.97 10.53 7.28
C GLU A 10 -3.48 10.64 7.66
N LEU A 11 -3.03 9.83 8.63
CA LEU A 11 -1.63 9.83 9.04
C LEU A 11 -0.68 9.36 7.93
N CYS A 12 -1.08 8.32 7.18
CA CYS A 12 -0.34 7.87 6.01
C CYS A 12 -0.21 9.00 4.98
N ASP A 13 -1.29 9.74 4.72
CA ASP A 13 -1.28 10.86 3.78
C ASP A 13 -0.41 12.02 4.24
N LEU A 14 -0.39 12.33 5.54
CA LEU A 14 0.54 13.31 6.11
C LEU A 14 2.00 12.87 5.88
N TYR A 15 2.34 11.61 6.16
CA TYR A 15 3.70 11.12 5.93
C TYR A 15 4.08 11.11 4.45
N LEU A 16 3.14 10.87 3.54
CA LEU A 16 3.41 10.97 2.10
C LEU A 16 3.67 12.41 1.67
N GLN A 17 2.97 13.38 2.24
CA GLN A 17 3.25 14.81 2.00
C GLN A 17 4.65 15.21 2.48
N GLU A 18 5.11 14.65 3.59
CA GLU A 18 6.46 14.85 4.13
C GLU A 18 7.54 13.98 3.47
N GLN A 19 7.18 13.17 2.47
CA GLN A 19 8.08 12.22 1.78
C GLN A 19 8.68 11.14 2.70
N GLU A 20 8.04 10.89 3.84
CA GLU A 20 8.43 9.87 4.82
C GLU A 20 7.82 8.50 4.46
N TYR A 21 8.24 7.92 3.33
CA TYR A 21 7.67 6.68 2.79
C TYR A 21 7.75 5.48 3.75
N ALA A 22 8.80 5.38 4.57
CA ALA A 22 8.95 4.30 5.53
C ALA A 22 7.85 4.33 6.61
N LYS A 23 7.51 5.52 7.10
CA LYS A 23 6.42 5.70 8.08
C LYS A 23 5.05 5.51 7.45
N ALA A 24 4.87 6.00 6.22
CA ALA A 24 3.64 5.78 5.46
C ALA A 24 3.38 4.28 5.20
N ALA A 25 4.44 3.53 4.85
CA ALA A 25 4.36 2.09 4.67
C ALA A 25 3.92 1.37 5.95
N PHE A 26 4.46 1.75 7.10
CA PHE A 26 4.07 1.18 8.40
C PHE A 26 2.59 1.43 8.72
N CYS A 27 2.08 2.64 8.47
CA CYS A 27 0.66 2.95 8.65
C CYS A 27 -0.24 2.04 7.81
N MET A 28 0.19 1.73 6.59
CA MET A 28 -0.53 0.86 5.68
C MET A 28 -0.45 -0.62 6.09
N GLU A 29 0.64 -1.07 6.71
CA GLU A 29 0.75 -2.44 7.29
C GLU A 29 -0.28 -2.64 8.41
N GLU A 30 -0.43 -1.67 9.31
CA GLU A 30 -1.45 -1.70 10.36
C GLU A 30 -2.86 -1.76 9.75
N LEU A 31 -3.11 -0.98 8.68
CA LEU A 31 -4.38 -1.03 7.95
C LEU A 31 -4.65 -2.39 7.29
N ILE A 32 -3.62 -3.08 6.79
CA ILE A 32 -3.75 -4.44 6.25
C ILE A 32 -4.15 -5.42 7.35
N LEU A 33 -3.56 -5.31 8.54
CA LEU A 33 -3.91 -6.15 9.68
C LEU A 33 -5.37 -5.95 10.11
N HIS A 34 -5.86 -4.71 10.04
CA HIS A 34 -7.26 -4.40 10.34
C HIS A 34 -8.25 -4.84 9.25
N ASN A 35 -7.86 -4.79 7.98
CA ASN A 35 -8.73 -5.15 6.85
C ASN A 35 -7.97 -5.92 5.74
N PRO A 36 -7.73 -7.24 5.94
CA PRO A 36 -6.91 -8.05 5.04
C PRO A 36 -7.59 -8.43 3.73
N HIS A 37 -8.85 -8.03 3.52
CA HIS A 37 -9.60 -8.32 2.30
C HIS A 37 -9.70 -7.11 1.35
N SER A 38 -9.22 -5.94 1.78
CA SER A 38 -9.31 -4.73 0.97
C SER A 38 -8.19 -4.63 -0.06
N HIS A 39 -8.53 -4.85 -1.34
CA HIS A 39 -7.58 -4.69 -2.45
C HIS A 39 -7.00 -3.26 -2.57
N LEU A 40 -7.72 -2.25 -2.09
CA LEU A 40 -7.29 -0.85 -2.13
C LEU A 40 -6.10 -0.59 -1.21
N ILE A 41 -6.09 -1.22 -0.04
CA ILE A 41 -5.01 -1.06 0.95
C ILE A 41 -3.74 -1.71 0.41
N PHE A 42 -3.83 -2.93 -0.14
CA PHE A 42 -2.69 -3.60 -0.77
C PHE A 42 -2.13 -2.83 -1.96
N GLN A 43 -3.00 -2.29 -2.83
CA GLN A 43 -2.58 -1.48 -3.96
C GLN A 43 -1.79 -0.25 -3.47
N ARG A 44 -2.34 0.48 -2.49
CA ARG A 44 -1.71 1.71 -1.99
C ARG A 44 -0.41 1.43 -1.24
N TYR A 45 -0.32 0.34 -0.48
CA TYR A 45 0.95 -0.10 0.13
C TYR A 45 2.01 -0.40 -0.93
N ALA A 46 1.64 -1.10 -1.99
CA ALA A 46 2.54 -1.41 -3.10
C ALA A 46 3.05 -0.13 -3.80
N GLU A 47 2.19 0.87 -4.01
CA GLU A 47 2.57 2.17 -4.56
C GLU A 47 3.59 2.91 -3.68
N ILE A 48 3.42 2.85 -2.36
CA ILE A 48 4.36 3.48 -1.40
C ILE A 48 5.71 2.77 -1.44
N LYS A 49 5.74 1.43 -1.42
CA LYS A 49 6.98 0.65 -1.52
C LYS A 49 7.69 0.87 -2.84
N TYR A 50 6.94 0.94 -3.93
CA TYR A 50 7.50 1.27 -5.24
C TYR A 50 8.15 2.68 -5.22
N SER A 51 7.48 3.66 -4.61
CA SER A 51 7.97 5.03 -4.49
C SER A 51 9.17 5.16 -3.56
N GLN A 52 9.30 4.28 -2.56
CA GLN A 52 10.46 4.20 -1.66
C GLN A 52 11.74 3.81 -2.42
N GLY A 53 11.60 3.12 -3.56
CA GLY A 53 12.72 2.73 -4.42
C GLY A 53 13.60 1.64 -3.82
N GLY A 54 14.62 1.22 -4.58
CA GLY A 54 15.47 0.08 -4.24
C GLY A 54 14.92 -1.25 -4.75
N PHE A 55 15.82 -2.19 -5.03
CA PHE A 55 15.47 -3.46 -5.67
C PHE A 55 14.55 -4.33 -4.79
N GLU A 56 14.83 -4.42 -3.50
CA GLU A 56 14.03 -5.20 -2.55
C GLU A 56 12.60 -4.66 -2.41
N ASN A 57 12.45 -3.33 -2.29
CA ASN A 57 11.13 -2.70 -2.18
C ASN A 57 10.33 -2.85 -3.49
N MET A 58 11.01 -2.90 -4.63
CA MET A 58 10.39 -3.15 -5.94
C MET A 58 9.79 -4.55 -6.01
N GLU A 59 10.51 -5.57 -5.56
CA GLU A 59 10.00 -6.95 -5.51
C GLU A 59 8.81 -7.07 -4.56
N ILE A 60 8.90 -6.42 -3.39
CA ILE A 60 7.82 -6.36 -2.42
C ILE A 60 6.58 -5.68 -3.04
N ALA A 61 6.75 -4.53 -3.70
CA ALA A 61 5.66 -3.83 -4.36
C ALA A 61 4.94 -4.73 -5.37
N LYS A 62 5.69 -5.46 -6.21
CA LYS A 62 5.12 -6.41 -7.19
C LYS A 62 4.32 -7.52 -6.53
N ALA A 63 4.82 -8.09 -5.44
CA ALA A 63 4.10 -9.12 -4.68
C ALA A 63 2.75 -8.61 -4.16
N TYR A 64 2.73 -7.39 -3.62
CA TYR A 64 1.50 -6.77 -3.09
C TYR A 64 0.54 -6.29 -4.19
N PHE A 65 1.04 -5.82 -5.33
CA PHE A 65 0.19 -5.58 -6.50
C PHE A 65 -0.45 -6.87 -7.02
N ALA A 66 0.29 -7.98 -7.04
CA ALA A 66 -0.26 -9.30 -7.40
C ALA A 66 -1.36 -9.73 -6.43
N GLN A 67 -1.16 -9.49 -5.13
CA GLN A 67 -2.18 -9.77 -4.12
C GLN A 67 -3.43 -8.90 -4.31
N ALA A 68 -3.27 -7.60 -4.57
CA ALA A 68 -4.38 -6.70 -4.86
C ALA A 68 -5.17 -7.14 -6.12
N ALA A 69 -4.47 -7.54 -7.18
CA ALA A 69 -5.08 -8.05 -8.41
C ALA A 69 -5.78 -9.40 -8.20
N LYS A 70 -5.25 -10.27 -7.32
CA LYS A 70 -5.89 -11.54 -6.96
C LYS A 70 -7.19 -11.32 -6.20
N LEU A 71 -7.23 -10.32 -5.31
CA LEU A 71 -8.44 -9.96 -4.57
C LEU A 71 -9.49 -9.30 -5.47
N ASN A 72 -9.06 -8.39 -6.36
CA ASN A 72 -9.92 -7.76 -7.33
C ASN A 72 -9.24 -7.66 -8.71
N PRO A 73 -9.56 -8.58 -9.64
CA PRO A 73 -8.99 -8.57 -10.99
C PRO A 73 -9.33 -7.33 -11.82
N ASN A 74 -10.38 -6.58 -11.44
CA ASN A 74 -10.77 -5.34 -12.11
C ASN A 74 -10.01 -4.11 -11.59
N ASN A 75 -9.08 -4.27 -10.65
CA ASN A 75 -8.24 -3.17 -10.20
C ASN A 75 -7.15 -2.86 -11.23
N ILE A 76 -7.53 -2.03 -12.21
CA ILE A 76 -6.67 -1.59 -13.32
C ILE A 76 -5.34 -1.01 -12.79
N ARG A 77 -5.38 -0.30 -11.66
CA ARG A 77 -4.19 0.32 -11.07
C ARG A 77 -3.19 -0.70 -10.54
N ALA A 78 -3.68 -1.77 -9.90
CA ALA A 78 -2.83 -2.88 -9.49
C ALA A 78 -2.24 -3.64 -10.69
N LEU A 79 -3.01 -3.80 -11.78
CA LEU A 79 -2.52 -4.41 -13.01
C LEU A 79 -1.42 -3.57 -13.68
N TYR A 80 -1.58 -2.25 -13.73
CA TYR A 80 -0.51 -1.37 -14.21
C TYR A 80 0.73 -1.41 -13.32
N GLY A 81 0.54 -1.47 -11.99
CA GLY A 81 1.64 -1.62 -11.04
C GLY A 81 2.43 -2.93 -11.18
N LEU A 82 1.83 -3.98 -11.75
CA LEU A 82 2.54 -5.22 -12.08
C LEU A 82 3.38 -5.13 -13.36
N LEU A 83 2.97 -4.27 -14.30
CA LEU A 83 3.60 -4.13 -15.61
C LEU A 83 4.85 -3.23 -15.56
N MET A 84 4.89 -2.28 -14.63
CA MET A 84 6.06 -1.42 -14.34
C MET A 84 7.13 -2.19 -13.55
#